data_AF-A0A529Y6D0-F1
#
_entry.id   AF-A0A529Y6D0-F1
#
_cell.length_a   1.000
_cell.length_b   1.000
_cell.length_c   1.000
_cell.angle_alpha   90.00
_cell.angle_beta   90.00
_cell.angle_gamma   90.00
#
_symmetry.space_group_name_H-M   'P 1'
#
loop_
_entity.id
_entity.type
_entity.pdbx_description
1 polymer ?
#
loop_
_entity_poly.entity_id
_entity_poly.type
_entity_poly.pdbx_seq_one_letter_code
_entity_poly.pdbx_strand_id
1 'polypeptide(L)'
;EEPSYLSRLSVAFWSTLLPTLALGVFFASAVFFFNYYNVLRGDIGTFLNALLTVIGMVFCVNRLTNAALEPRLPNWRLIPVATGPARWLVGLTTAMALVLGLNYFLSVVNEKMGSPLSLTIARSFIATIIIGVILILMGWLKPFKAQDGSWRPWPAWLRFLAVGLGLFTIAAALLGYIGLSLFVAFQVVVTGTVLVTAYIGFLSARAIGEEGGFADTSVGRWLSENSSYEDTALDQLGLVVSIAINLMIVVVFLPLILLMWGFQPGDIEAWAYKLATGVSIGSVTISFLGILSGIVVFAIGYFLTRWFQGWLDGSVMARGKVDAGVRNSIRLGVGYAGVAIAGLVGISAAGIDLSNLALVAGALSLGIGFGLQ
;
A
#
# COMPACT_ATOMS: atom_id res chain seq x y z
N GLU A 1 -25.36 7.55 -16.13
CA GLU A 1 -24.33 6.63 -16.63
C GLU A 1 -23.62 5.97 -15.46
N GLU A 2 -23.27 4.70 -15.58
CA GLU A 2 -22.46 4.01 -14.59
C GLU A 2 -21.00 4.44 -14.77
N PRO A 3 -20.37 5.10 -13.78
CA PRO A 3 -18.98 5.52 -13.90
C PRO A 3 -18.08 4.28 -13.95
N SER A 4 -17.03 4.32 -14.78
CA SER A 4 -15.98 3.30 -14.83
C SER A 4 -15.45 2.98 -13.43
N TYR A 5 -15.17 1.71 -13.12
CA TYR A 5 -14.70 1.25 -11.81
C TYR A 5 -13.46 2.03 -11.34
N LEU A 6 -12.58 2.37 -12.29
CA LEU A 6 -11.42 3.24 -12.13
C LEU A 6 -11.76 4.65 -11.64
N SER A 7 -12.76 5.27 -12.24
CA SER A 7 -13.19 6.62 -11.86
C SER A 7 -13.77 6.66 -10.44
N ARG A 8 -14.46 5.59 -10.01
CA ARG A 8 -14.97 5.45 -8.64
C ARG A 8 -13.82 5.36 -7.62
N LEU A 9 -12.80 4.56 -7.94
CA LEU A 9 -11.61 4.38 -7.10
C LEU A 9 -10.75 5.63 -6.97
N SER A 10 -10.43 6.25 -8.11
CA SER A 10 -9.67 7.49 -8.17
C SER A 10 -10.39 8.60 -7.40
N VAL A 11 -11.71 8.73 -7.57
CA VAL A 11 -12.52 9.71 -6.82
C VAL A 11 -12.55 9.36 -5.34
N ALA A 12 -12.73 8.09 -4.93
CA ALA A 12 -12.70 7.72 -3.52
C ALA A 12 -11.34 8.02 -2.85
N PHE A 13 -10.23 7.77 -3.55
CA PHE A 13 -8.88 8.07 -3.06
C PHE A 13 -8.62 9.58 -2.99
N TRP A 14 -8.87 10.32 -4.08
CA TRP A 14 -8.63 11.76 -4.12
C TRP A 14 -9.62 12.56 -3.27
N SER A 15 -10.87 12.13 -3.14
CA SER A 15 -11.88 12.78 -2.29
C SER A 15 -11.63 12.59 -0.79
N THR A 16 -10.77 11.65 -0.41
CA THR A 16 -10.33 11.46 0.98
C THR A 16 -9.00 12.12 1.24
N LEU A 17 -8.02 11.89 0.36
CA LEU A 17 -6.65 12.35 0.55
C LEU A 17 -6.52 13.88 0.41
N LEU A 18 -7.09 14.51 -0.62
CA LEU A 18 -6.99 15.96 -0.81
C LEU A 18 -7.64 16.77 0.30
N PRO A 19 -8.89 16.49 0.73
CA PRO A 19 -9.49 17.26 1.82
C PRO A 19 -8.80 17.04 3.16
N THR A 20 -8.30 15.83 3.42
CA THR A 20 -7.57 15.53 4.66
C THR A 20 -6.21 16.26 4.69
N LEU A 21 -5.49 16.29 3.56
CA LEU A 21 -4.27 17.08 3.43
C LEU A 21 -4.54 18.58 3.52
N ALA A 22 -5.58 19.08 2.85
CA ALA A 22 -5.95 20.49 2.90
C ALA A 22 -6.29 20.94 4.33
N LEU A 23 -7.04 20.10 5.07
CA LEU A 23 -7.35 20.34 6.47
C LEU A 23 -6.09 20.30 7.35
N GLY A 24 -5.16 19.37 7.10
CA GLY A 24 -3.87 19.30 7.77
C GLY A 24 -3.01 20.54 7.51
N VAL A 25 -2.90 20.99 6.26
CA VAL A 25 -2.17 22.22 5.89
C VAL A 25 -2.82 23.44 6.54
N PHE A 26 -4.15 23.52 6.54
CA PHE A 26 -4.88 24.59 7.21
C PHE A 26 -4.60 24.62 8.72
N PHE A 27 -4.64 23.48 9.40
CA PHE A 27 -4.34 23.38 10.84
C PHE A 27 -2.88 23.71 11.15
N ALA A 28 -1.93 23.19 10.37
CA ALA A 28 -0.51 23.50 10.52
C ALA A 28 -0.25 25.00 10.33
N SER A 29 -0.87 25.60 9.31
CA SER A 29 -0.77 27.04 9.04
C SER A 29 -1.38 27.85 10.18
N ALA A 30 -2.56 27.48 10.67
CA ALA A 30 -3.23 28.15 11.78
C ALA A 30 -2.38 28.13 13.06
N VAL A 31 -1.83 26.97 13.42
CA VAL A 31 -0.94 26.82 14.58
C VAL A 31 0.34 27.62 14.38
N PHE A 32 0.93 27.57 13.18
CA PHE A 32 2.13 28.34 12.83
C PHE A 32 1.89 29.85 13.03
N PHE A 33 0.80 30.40 12.48
CA PHE A 33 0.50 31.82 12.63
C PHE A 33 0.18 32.19 14.09
N PHE A 34 -0.59 31.38 14.82
CA PHE A 34 -0.89 31.69 16.22
C PHE A 34 0.35 31.62 17.12
N ASN A 35 1.30 30.72 16.85
CA ASN A 35 2.60 30.71 17.52
C ASN A 35 3.45 31.91 17.11
N TYR A 36 3.53 32.22 15.82
CA TYR A 36 4.31 33.35 15.30
C TYR A 36 3.88 34.68 15.92
N TYR A 37 2.57 34.91 16.07
CA TYR A 37 2.01 36.10 16.71
C TYR A 37 1.92 36.01 18.24
N ASN A 38 2.45 34.94 18.84
CA ASN A 38 2.46 34.71 20.29
C ASN A 38 1.07 34.81 20.95
N VAL A 39 0.05 34.36 20.20
CA VAL A 39 -1.35 34.29 20.63
C VAL A 39 -1.57 33.09 21.56
N LEU A 40 -0.83 31.99 21.33
CA LEU A 40 -0.90 30.75 22.12
C LEU A 40 -0.12 30.87 23.44
N ARG A 41 -0.60 31.72 24.35
CA ARG A 41 0.02 31.91 25.67
C ARG A 41 -0.30 30.75 26.62
N GLY A 42 0.69 30.29 27.38
CA GLY A 42 0.53 29.22 28.38
C GLY A 42 0.06 27.91 27.76
N ASP A 43 -0.92 27.25 28.39
CA ASP A 43 -1.42 25.95 27.94
C ASP A 43 -2.42 26.00 26.77
N ILE A 44 -2.84 27.19 26.33
CA ILE A 44 -3.80 27.37 25.23
C ILE A 44 -3.28 26.68 23.95
N GLY A 45 -1.98 26.79 23.68
CA GLY A 45 -1.35 26.10 22.56
C GLY A 45 -1.50 24.58 22.63
N THR A 46 -1.38 24.00 23.82
CA THR A 46 -1.50 22.55 24.00
C THR A 46 -2.95 22.10 23.78
N PHE A 47 -3.93 22.83 24.33
CA PHE A 47 -5.35 22.53 24.14
C PHE A 47 -5.81 22.71 22.69
N LEU A 48 -5.34 23.76 22.01
CA LEU A 48 -5.64 23.98 20.59
C LEU A 48 -5.09 22.82 19.75
N ASN A 49 -3.82 22.46 19.92
CA ASN A 49 -3.22 21.34 19.19
C ASN A 49 -4.00 20.04 19.42
N ALA A 50 -4.34 19.73 20.68
CA ALA A 50 -5.15 18.55 21.00
C ALA A 50 -6.52 18.58 20.31
N LEU A 51 -7.20 19.73 20.31
CA LEU A 51 -8.48 19.90 19.64
C LEU A 51 -8.37 19.70 18.12
N LEU A 52 -7.35 20.30 17.49
CA LEU A 52 -7.09 20.15 16.05
C LEU A 52 -6.77 18.70 15.68
N THR A 53 -6.01 17.98 16.51
CA THR A 53 -5.76 16.54 16.33
C THR A 53 -7.07 15.74 16.35
N VAL A 54 -7.98 16.05 17.29
CA VAL A 54 -9.30 15.39 17.35
C VAL A 54 -10.14 15.68 16.12
N ILE A 55 -10.23 16.94 15.71
CA ILE A 55 -11.01 17.32 14.52
C ILE A 55 -10.44 16.64 13.28
N GLY A 56 -9.12 16.65 13.11
CA GLY A 56 -8.44 16.01 11.98
C GLY A 56 -8.66 14.51 11.93
N MET A 57 -8.54 13.82 13.08
CA MET A 57 -8.79 12.39 13.21
C MET A 57 -10.24 12.03 12.86
N VAL A 58 -11.22 12.71 13.48
CA VAL A 58 -12.65 12.45 13.24
C VAL A 58 -13.02 12.74 11.78
N PHE A 59 -12.52 13.85 11.22
CA PHE A 59 -12.73 14.20 9.82
C PHE A 59 -12.16 13.14 8.88
N CYS A 60 -10.92 12.69 9.11
CA CYS A 60 -10.25 11.67 8.30
C CYS A 60 -11.03 10.34 8.33
N VAL A 61 -11.36 9.83 9.52
CA VAL A 61 -12.11 8.57 9.68
C VAL A 61 -13.49 8.67 9.02
N ASN A 62 -14.20 9.79 9.21
CA ASN A 62 -15.51 10.00 8.62
C ASN A 62 -15.44 10.04 7.09
N ARG A 63 -14.50 10.79 6.52
CA ARG A 63 -14.35 10.91 5.07
C ARG A 63 -13.93 9.59 4.44
N LEU A 64 -12.98 8.89 5.05
CA LEU A 64 -12.55 7.58 4.57
C LEU A 64 -13.70 6.56 4.58
N THR A 65 -14.46 6.49 5.67
CA THR A 65 -15.61 5.57 5.75
C THR A 65 -16.69 5.94 4.74
N ASN A 66 -16.95 7.23 4.53
CA ASN A 66 -17.91 7.69 3.52
C ASN A 66 -17.44 7.40 2.09
N ALA A 67 -16.15 7.50 1.79
CA ALA A 67 -15.63 7.16 0.46
C ALA A 67 -15.62 5.65 0.21
N ALA A 68 -15.37 4.84 1.25
CA ALA A 68 -15.39 3.39 1.13
C ALA A 68 -16.81 2.82 0.95
N LEU A 69 -17.79 3.34 1.70
CA LEU A 69 -19.16 2.80 1.74
C LEU A 69 -20.19 3.60 0.94
N GLU A 70 -19.88 4.85 0.60
CA GLU A 70 -20.66 5.83 -0.16
C GLU A 70 -22.19 5.68 -0.03
N PRO A 71 -22.77 6.01 1.14
CA PRO A 71 -24.18 5.73 1.42
C PRO A 71 -25.16 6.53 0.54
N ARG A 72 -24.71 7.67 -0.01
CA ARG A 72 -25.52 8.60 -0.79
C ARG A 72 -25.55 8.29 -2.29
N LEU A 73 -24.49 7.67 -2.83
CA LEU A 73 -24.38 7.32 -4.25
C LEU A 73 -24.13 5.80 -4.40
N PRO A 74 -25.20 4.97 -4.46
CA PRO A 74 -25.08 3.52 -4.50
C PRO A 74 -24.22 2.99 -5.66
N ASN A 75 -24.22 3.71 -6.78
CA ASN A 75 -23.47 3.35 -7.98
C ASN A 75 -21.98 3.63 -7.86
N TRP A 76 -21.49 4.29 -6.82
CA TRP A 76 -20.07 4.64 -6.67
C TRP A 76 -19.34 3.79 -5.62
N ARG A 77 -20.05 2.86 -4.97
CA ARG A 77 -19.53 2.07 -3.84
C ARG A 77 -18.45 1.09 -4.23
N LEU A 78 -17.41 1.03 -3.40
CA LEU A 78 -16.32 0.06 -3.51
C LEU A 78 -16.68 -1.30 -2.90
N ILE A 79 -17.44 -1.30 -1.81
CA ILE A 79 -17.91 -2.50 -1.12
C ILE A 79 -19.41 -2.62 -1.34
N PRO A 80 -19.94 -3.79 -1.77
CA PRO A 80 -21.36 -3.96 -2.08
C PRO A 80 -22.23 -4.06 -0.80
N VAL A 81 -22.22 -3.00 0.02
CA VAL A 81 -23.04 -2.85 1.22
C VAL A 81 -24.33 -2.12 0.87
N ALA A 82 -25.46 -2.55 1.43
CA ALA A 82 -26.74 -1.88 1.28
C ALA A 82 -26.74 -0.47 1.89
N THR A 83 -27.57 0.44 1.36
CA THR A 83 -27.63 1.86 1.75
C THR A 83 -27.87 2.05 3.26
N GLY A 84 -28.79 1.28 3.85
CA GLY A 84 -29.15 1.38 5.27
C GLY A 84 -27.98 1.03 6.19
N PRO A 85 -27.44 -0.20 6.13
CA PRO A 85 -26.27 -0.60 6.92
C PRO A 85 -25.04 0.28 6.68
N ALA A 86 -24.82 0.78 5.46
CA ALA A 86 -23.71 1.69 5.17
C ALA A 86 -23.77 2.99 5.99
N ARG A 87 -24.96 3.58 6.17
CA ARG A 87 -25.13 4.78 7.02
C ARG A 87 -24.82 4.48 8.49
N TRP A 88 -25.27 3.32 8.98
CA TRP A 88 -24.97 2.88 10.35
C TRP A 88 -23.48 2.66 10.56
N LEU A 89 -22.79 2.01 9.62
CA LEU A 89 -21.34 1.82 9.69
C LEU A 89 -20.60 3.16 9.74
N VAL A 90 -20.94 4.11 8.86
CA VAL A 90 -20.36 5.47 8.89
C VAL A 90 -20.61 6.17 10.23
N GLY A 91 -21.84 6.07 10.75
CA GLY A 91 -22.20 6.66 12.05
C GLY A 91 -21.40 6.06 13.19
N LEU A 92 -21.32 4.73 13.25
CA LEU A 92 -20.61 3.99 14.29
C LEU A 92 -19.09 4.22 14.23
N THR A 93 -18.47 4.24 13.05
CA THR A 93 -17.02 4.51 12.94
C THR A 93 -16.68 5.94 13.33
N THR A 94 -17.52 6.90 12.92
CA THR A 94 -17.36 8.30 13.31
C THR A 94 -17.56 8.48 14.81
N ALA A 95 -18.55 7.82 15.41
CA ALA A 95 -18.76 7.84 16.86
C ALA A 95 -17.57 7.25 17.61
N MET A 96 -16.99 6.16 17.12
CA MET A 96 -15.79 5.55 17.70
C MET A 96 -14.58 6.50 17.68
N ALA A 97 -14.34 7.16 16.54
CA ALA A 97 -13.29 8.16 16.42
C ALA A 97 -13.53 9.38 17.33
N LEU A 98 -14.79 9.81 17.47
CA LEU A 98 -15.18 10.90 18.36
C LEU A 98 -14.93 10.56 19.83
N VAL A 99 -15.28 9.34 20.27
CA VAL A 99 -15.07 8.90 21.65
C VAL A 99 -13.57 8.81 21.97
N LEU A 100 -12.76 8.25 21.07
CA LEU A 100 -11.30 8.23 21.22
C LEU A 100 -10.71 9.64 21.25
N GLY A 101 -11.13 10.49 20.31
CA GLY A 101 -10.65 11.86 20.22
C GLY A 101 -10.99 12.67 21.47
N LEU A 102 -12.23 12.58 21.95
CA LEU A 102 -12.65 13.25 23.18
C LEU A 102 -11.86 12.73 24.39
N ASN A 103 -11.66 11.42 24.50
CA ASN A 103 -10.82 10.85 25.56
C ASN A 103 -9.37 11.37 25.51
N TYR A 104 -8.79 11.49 24.31
CA TYR A 104 -7.47 12.07 24.12
C TYR A 104 -7.41 13.56 24.51
N PHE A 105 -8.37 14.37 24.04
CA PHE A 105 -8.45 15.78 24.38
C PHE A 105 -8.58 15.99 25.90
N LEU A 106 -9.50 15.28 26.53
CA LEU A 106 -9.64 15.31 27.98
C LEU A 106 -8.36 14.83 28.67
N SER A 107 -7.57 13.93 28.06
CA SER A 107 -6.23 13.54 28.55
C SER A 107 -5.30 14.70 28.69
N VAL A 108 -5.16 15.47 27.61
CA VAL A 108 -4.33 16.65 27.60
C VAL A 108 -4.82 17.68 28.63
N VAL A 109 -6.13 17.88 28.75
CA VAL A 109 -6.71 18.80 29.75
C VAL A 109 -6.39 18.34 31.18
N ASN A 110 -6.65 17.08 31.51
CA ASN A 110 -6.44 16.56 32.86
C ASN A 110 -4.97 16.58 33.27
N GLU A 111 -4.06 16.26 32.35
CA GLU A 111 -2.62 16.30 32.60
C GLU A 111 -2.14 17.72 32.90
N LYS A 112 -2.60 18.71 32.12
CA LYS A 112 -2.29 20.12 32.35
C LYS A 112 -2.90 20.69 33.61
N MET A 113 -4.09 20.23 33.98
CA MET A 113 -4.77 20.66 35.21
C MET A 113 -4.25 19.93 36.47
N GLY A 114 -3.26 19.04 36.36
CA GLY A 114 -2.75 18.27 37.50
C GLY A 114 -3.81 17.35 38.12
N SER A 115 -4.75 16.85 37.32
CA SER A 115 -5.87 16.04 37.80
C SER A 115 -5.41 14.69 38.33
N PRO A 116 -6.09 14.13 39.35
CA PRO A 116 -5.73 12.85 39.93
C PRO A 116 -5.91 11.69 38.94
N LEU A 117 -5.07 10.66 39.07
CA LEU A 117 -5.05 9.48 38.19
C LEU A 117 -6.40 8.75 38.14
N SER A 118 -7.17 8.76 39.24
CA SER A 118 -8.51 8.15 39.32
C SER A 118 -9.49 8.72 38.29
N LEU A 119 -9.43 10.03 38.01
CA LEU A 119 -10.27 10.66 36.99
C LEU A 119 -9.86 10.22 35.58
N THR A 120 -8.55 10.09 35.34
CA THR A 120 -8.00 9.58 34.08
C THR A 120 -8.41 8.13 33.82
N ILE A 121 -8.39 7.29 34.85
CA ILE A 121 -8.86 5.91 34.78
C ILE A 121 -10.37 5.86 34.51
N ALA A 122 -11.16 6.61 35.27
CA ALA A 122 -12.63 6.58 35.18
C ALA A 122 -13.16 6.98 33.79
N ARG A 123 -12.66 8.09 33.23
CA ARG A 123 -13.08 8.53 31.88
C ARG A 123 -12.68 7.53 30.80
N SER A 124 -11.47 6.95 30.91
CA SER A 124 -10.93 6.05 29.89
C SER A 124 -11.61 4.69 29.97
N PHE A 125 -11.98 4.25 31.16
CA PHE A 125 -12.91 3.14 31.35
C PHE A 125 -14.23 3.39 30.60
N ILE A 126 -14.90 4.52 30.81
CA ILE A 126 -16.16 4.82 30.11
C ILE A 126 -15.95 4.84 28.59
N ALA A 127 -14.89 5.49 28.10
CA ALA A 127 -14.58 5.56 26.67
C ALA A 127 -14.36 4.16 26.06
N THR A 128 -13.57 3.32 26.72
CA THR A 128 -13.29 1.95 26.23
C THR A 128 -14.50 1.03 26.24
N ILE A 129 -15.39 1.15 27.23
CA ILE A 129 -16.67 0.42 27.25
C ILE A 129 -17.54 0.84 26.07
N ILE A 130 -17.68 2.15 25.81
CA ILE A 130 -18.44 2.66 24.67
C ILE A 130 -17.86 2.13 23.35
N ILE A 131 -16.53 2.15 23.19
CA ILE A 131 -15.85 1.66 21.99
C ILE A 131 -16.08 0.15 21.80
N GLY A 132 -15.95 -0.64 22.87
CA GLY A 132 -16.21 -2.08 22.81
C GLY A 132 -17.65 -2.40 22.42
N VAL A 133 -18.63 -1.65 22.93
CA VAL A 133 -20.04 -1.78 22.54
C VAL A 133 -20.24 -1.41 21.06
N ILE A 134 -19.63 -0.31 20.60
CA ILE A 134 -19.69 0.10 19.19
C ILE A 134 -19.14 -1.01 18.28
N LEU A 135 -18.02 -1.65 18.64
CA LEU A 135 -17.45 -2.76 17.87
C LEU A 135 -18.37 -3.99 17.79
N ILE A 136 -19.02 -4.34 18.89
CA ILE A 136 -20.00 -5.43 18.92
C ILE A 136 -21.19 -5.09 18.02
N LEU A 137 -21.71 -3.86 18.09
CA LEU A 137 -22.80 -3.39 17.24
C LEU A 137 -22.42 -3.45 15.76
N MET A 138 -21.20 -3.04 15.39
CA MET A 138 -20.70 -3.15 14.01
C MET A 138 -20.67 -4.60 13.52
N GLY A 139 -20.22 -5.52 14.37
CA GLY A 139 -20.16 -6.96 14.05
C GLY A 139 -21.52 -7.62 13.83
N TRP A 140 -22.58 -7.07 14.43
CA TRP A 140 -23.95 -7.58 14.29
C TRP A 140 -24.74 -6.97 13.12
N LEU A 141 -24.21 -5.94 12.47
CA LEU A 141 -24.83 -5.40 11.27
C LEU A 141 -24.88 -6.46 10.16
N LYS A 142 -25.95 -6.43 9.38
CA LYS A 142 -26.13 -7.27 8.18
C LYS A 142 -25.96 -6.41 6.93
N PRO A 143 -24.73 -6.26 6.42
CA PRO A 143 -24.43 -5.28 5.37
C PRO A 143 -24.94 -5.69 3.98
N PHE A 144 -25.06 -6.98 3.69
CA PHE A 144 -25.33 -7.47 2.34
C PHE A 144 -26.81 -7.77 2.15
N LYS A 145 -27.38 -7.35 1.02
CA LYS A 145 -28.74 -7.72 0.60
C LYS A 145 -28.64 -8.72 -0.55
N ALA A 146 -29.12 -9.95 -0.34
CA ALA A 146 -29.17 -10.97 -1.38
C ALA A 146 -30.23 -10.60 -2.45
N GLN A 147 -30.11 -11.20 -3.65
CA GLN A 147 -31.10 -11.03 -4.72
C GLN A 147 -32.52 -11.47 -4.27
N ASP A 148 -32.61 -12.44 -3.37
CA ASP A 148 -33.86 -12.94 -2.78
C ASP A 148 -34.46 -12.00 -1.71
N GLY A 149 -33.87 -10.81 -1.50
CA GLY A 149 -34.31 -9.84 -0.48
C GLY A 149 -33.88 -10.14 0.96
N SER A 150 -33.23 -11.29 1.21
CA SER A 150 -32.72 -11.66 2.53
C SER A 150 -31.42 -10.92 2.91
N TRP A 151 -31.28 -10.59 4.19
CA TRP A 151 -30.11 -9.89 4.72
C TRP A 151 -29.01 -10.88 5.11
N ARG A 152 -27.84 -10.77 4.48
CA ARG A 152 -26.66 -11.58 4.79
C ARG A 152 -25.72 -10.83 5.76
N PRO A 153 -25.24 -11.50 6.84
CA PRO A 153 -24.29 -10.91 7.78
C PRO A 153 -22.90 -10.76 7.15
N TRP A 154 -21.99 -10.12 7.87
CA TRP A 154 -20.55 -10.17 7.57
C TRP A 154 -20.06 -11.62 7.47
N PRO A 155 -18.96 -11.88 6.71
CA PRO A 155 -18.23 -13.13 6.81
C PRO A 155 -17.96 -13.48 8.27
N ALA A 156 -18.11 -14.76 8.62
CA ALA A 156 -18.06 -15.20 10.01
C ALA A 156 -16.79 -14.73 10.73
N TRP A 157 -15.63 -14.79 10.06
CA TRP A 157 -14.34 -14.34 10.61
C TRP A 157 -14.32 -12.85 10.98
N LEU A 158 -14.86 -11.96 10.12
CA LEU A 158 -14.93 -10.51 10.41
C LEU A 158 -15.86 -10.22 11.58
N ARG A 159 -17.00 -10.91 11.63
CA ARG A 159 -17.95 -10.77 12.74
C ARG A 159 -17.33 -11.23 14.07
N PHE A 160 -16.71 -12.41 14.08
CA PHE A 160 -16.06 -12.93 15.30
C PHE A 160 -14.90 -12.06 15.73
N LEU A 161 -14.13 -11.50 14.78
CA LEU A 161 -13.05 -10.57 15.08
C LEU A 161 -13.60 -9.28 15.71
N ALA A 162 -14.60 -8.63 15.09
CA ALA A 162 -15.17 -7.39 15.61
C ALA A 162 -15.82 -7.57 17.00
N VAL A 163 -16.63 -8.63 17.17
CA VAL A 163 -17.26 -8.94 18.46
C VAL A 163 -16.22 -9.37 19.49
N GLY A 164 -15.24 -10.19 19.09
CA GLY A 164 -14.16 -10.66 19.95
C GLY A 164 -13.29 -9.51 20.46
N LEU A 165 -12.88 -8.58 19.58
CA LEU A 165 -12.14 -7.39 19.97
C LEU A 165 -12.98 -6.46 20.87
N GLY A 166 -14.27 -6.29 20.57
CA GLY A 166 -15.16 -5.50 21.42
C GLY A 166 -15.30 -6.09 22.82
N LEU A 167 -15.54 -7.40 22.93
CA LEU A 167 -15.61 -8.10 24.21
C LEU A 167 -14.27 -8.09 24.94
N PHE A 168 -13.16 -8.28 24.24
CA PHE A 168 -11.82 -8.22 24.82
C PHE A 168 -11.52 -6.83 25.39
N THR A 169 -11.86 -5.77 24.65
CA THR A 169 -11.70 -4.37 25.09
C THR A 169 -12.48 -4.12 26.39
N ILE A 170 -13.74 -4.58 26.46
CA ILE A 170 -14.58 -4.47 27.65
C ILE A 170 -14.02 -5.28 28.82
N ALA A 171 -13.66 -6.54 28.59
CA ALA A 171 -13.13 -7.43 29.62
C ALA A 171 -11.82 -6.90 30.20
N ALA A 172 -10.90 -6.43 29.35
CA ALA A 172 -9.66 -5.80 29.78
C ALA A 172 -9.92 -4.57 30.65
N ALA A 173 -10.90 -3.72 30.27
CA ALA A 173 -11.27 -2.56 31.06
C ALA A 173 -11.85 -2.94 32.43
N LEU A 174 -12.75 -3.94 32.48
CA LEU A 174 -13.37 -4.43 33.72
C LEU A 174 -12.36 -5.08 34.68
N LEU A 175 -11.33 -5.74 34.15
CA LEU A 175 -10.24 -6.32 34.92
C LEU A 175 -9.19 -5.28 35.37
N GLY A 176 -9.38 -4.00 35.04
CA GLY A 176 -8.49 -2.91 35.43
C GLY A 176 -7.33 -2.64 34.46
N TYR A 177 -7.22 -3.38 33.36
CA TYR A 177 -6.20 -3.18 32.31
C TYR A 177 -6.61 -2.05 31.34
N ILE A 178 -6.78 -0.84 31.86
CA ILE A 178 -7.24 0.33 31.07
C ILE A 178 -6.29 0.67 29.92
N GLY A 179 -4.96 0.62 30.16
CA GLY A 179 -3.97 0.88 29.11
C GLY A 179 -4.07 -0.08 27.93
N LEU A 180 -4.27 -1.38 28.21
CA LEU A 180 -4.45 -2.40 27.18
C LEU A 180 -5.76 -2.18 26.41
N SER A 181 -6.85 -1.88 27.13
CA SER A 181 -8.14 -1.61 26.53
C SER A 181 -8.10 -0.38 25.60
N LEU A 182 -7.45 0.70 26.05
CA LEU A 182 -7.19 1.88 25.23
C LEU A 182 -6.33 1.54 24.01
N PHE A 183 -5.25 0.77 24.20
CA PHE A 183 -4.37 0.35 23.11
C PHE A 183 -5.15 -0.37 22.01
N VAL A 184 -5.97 -1.36 22.37
CA VAL A 184 -6.82 -2.08 21.40
C VAL A 184 -7.80 -1.12 20.72
N ALA A 185 -8.47 -0.25 21.49
CA ALA A 185 -9.40 0.71 20.94
C ALA A 185 -8.75 1.66 19.92
N PHE A 186 -7.57 2.20 20.24
CA PHE A 186 -6.77 3.01 19.32
C PHE A 186 -6.35 2.19 18.10
N GLN A 187 -5.87 0.97 18.29
CA GLN A 187 -5.36 0.14 17.21
C GLN A 187 -6.45 -0.25 16.22
N VAL A 188 -7.66 -0.50 16.69
CA VAL A 188 -8.81 -0.81 15.82
C VAL A 188 -9.16 0.38 14.92
N VAL A 189 -9.20 1.61 15.46
CA VAL A 189 -9.50 2.79 14.65
C VAL A 189 -8.35 3.12 13.70
N VAL A 190 -7.13 3.20 14.23
CA VAL A 190 -5.97 3.66 13.48
C VAL A 190 -5.55 2.62 12.44
N THR A 191 -5.34 1.37 12.83
CA THR A 191 -4.98 0.29 11.89
C THR A 191 -6.10 0.04 10.89
N GLY A 192 -7.37 0.09 11.33
CA GLY A 192 -8.51 -0.03 10.42
C GLY A 192 -8.52 1.06 9.34
N THR A 193 -8.26 2.31 9.71
CA THR A 193 -8.15 3.45 8.78
C THR A 193 -7.01 3.25 7.78
N VAL A 194 -5.85 2.83 8.27
CA VAL A 194 -4.66 2.58 7.45
C VAL A 194 -4.89 1.42 6.47
N LEU A 195 -5.47 0.31 6.93
CA LEU A 195 -5.79 -0.85 6.09
C LEU A 195 -6.84 -0.52 5.03
N VAL A 196 -7.89 0.22 5.37
CA VAL A 196 -8.89 0.65 4.39
C VAL A 196 -8.26 1.56 3.34
N THR A 197 -7.40 2.49 3.74
CA THR A 197 -6.68 3.37 2.82
C THR A 197 -5.75 2.58 1.89
N ALA A 198 -4.97 1.65 2.45
CA ALA A 198 -4.11 0.75 1.67
C ALA A 198 -4.92 -0.11 0.68
N TYR A 199 -6.07 -0.62 1.11
CA TYR A 199 -6.97 -1.43 0.29
C TYR A 199 -7.57 -0.63 -0.87
N ILE A 200 -8.00 0.61 -0.64
CA ILE A 200 -8.44 1.53 -1.70
C ILE A 200 -7.29 1.82 -2.67
N GLY A 201 -6.07 1.99 -2.17
CA GLY A 201 -4.87 2.13 -3.00
C GLY A 201 -4.63 0.91 -3.88
N PHE A 202 -4.71 -0.30 -3.31
CA PHE A 202 -4.48 -1.55 -4.03
C PHE A 202 -5.53 -1.79 -5.12
N LEU A 203 -6.79 -1.51 -4.81
CA LEU A 203 -7.86 -1.55 -5.79
C LEU A 203 -7.62 -0.54 -6.92
N SER A 204 -7.17 0.67 -6.61
CA SER A 204 -6.84 1.70 -7.60
C SER A 204 -5.71 1.25 -8.51
N ALA A 205 -4.65 0.67 -7.94
CA ALA A 205 -3.53 0.12 -8.68
C ALA A 205 -3.96 -1.00 -9.62
N ARG A 206 -4.78 -1.95 -9.14
CA ARG A 206 -5.31 -3.05 -9.97
C ARG A 206 -6.10 -2.50 -11.15
N ALA A 207 -6.99 -1.54 -10.89
CA ALA A 207 -7.85 -0.97 -11.91
C ALA A 207 -7.02 -0.25 -13.00
N ILE A 208 -5.90 0.39 -12.65
CA ILE A 208 -4.99 1.03 -13.63
C ILE A 208 -4.26 0.00 -14.49
N GLY A 209 -4.04 -1.21 -13.97
CA GLY A 209 -3.35 -2.30 -14.67
C GLY A 209 -4.24 -3.21 -15.50
N GLU A 210 -5.57 -3.02 -15.49
CA GLU A 210 -6.50 -3.73 -16.39
C GLU A 210 -6.39 -3.18 -17.82
N GLU A 211 -6.68 -4.01 -18.84
CA GLU A 211 -6.62 -3.63 -20.25
C GLU A 211 -7.48 -2.38 -20.52
N GLY A 212 -6.89 -1.35 -21.14
CA GLY A 212 -7.53 -0.05 -21.37
C GLY A 212 -7.68 0.83 -20.11
N GLY A 213 -7.35 0.32 -18.93
CA GLY A 213 -7.54 1.03 -17.66
C GLY A 213 -6.64 2.25 -17.49
N PHE A 214 -5.40 2.17 -18.00
CA PHE A 214 -4.50 3.32 -18.00
C PHE A 214 -4.94 4.41 -18.98
N ALA A 215 -5.49 4.03 -20.13
CA ALA A 215 -5.98 4.97 -21.15
C ALA A 215 -7.14 5.83 -20.63
N ASP A 216 -7.99 5.31 -19.74
CA ASP A 216 -9.09 6.05 -19.11
C ASP A 216 -8.63 7.15 -18.12
N THR A 217 -7.39 7.07 -17.64
CA THR A 217 -6.84 8.05 -16.70
C THR A 217 -6.57 9.40 -17.37
N SER A 218 -6.55 10.49 -16.60
CA SER A 218 -6.25 11.83 -17.12
C SER A 218 -4.89 11.92 -17.81
N VAL A 219 -3.90 11.18 -17.29
CA VAL A 219 -2.55 11.11 -17.86
C VAL A 219 -2.52 10.21 -19.09
N GLY A 220 -3.22 9.08 -19.08
CA GLY A 220 -3.32 8.18 -20.22
C GLY A 220 -4.02 8.83 -21.42
N ARG A 221 -5.11 9.58 -21.19
CA ARG A 221 -5.78 10.37 -22.24
C ARG A 221 -4.86 11.42 -22.84
N TRP A 222 -4.17 12.20 -22.01
CA TRP A 222 -3.20 13.17 -22.50
C TRP A 222 -2.08 12.52 -23.32
N LEU A 223 -1.59 11.35 -22.90
CA LEU A 223 -0.53 10.63 -23.60
C LEU A 223 -1.02 10.02 -24.93
N SER A 224 -2.26 9.54 -24.98
CA SER A 224 -2.92 9.05 -26.19
C SER A 224 -3.24 10.18 -27.19
N GLU A 225 -3.64 11.35 -26.71
CA GLU A 225 -3.94 12.52 -27.54
C GLU A 225 -2.67 13.19 -28.10
N ASN A 226 -1.57 13.19 -27.34
CA ASN A 226 -0.34 13.91 -27.70
C ASN A 226 0.73 13.01 -28.34
N SER A 227 0.56 11.69 -28.35
CA SER A 227 1.52 10.74 -28.92
C SER A 227 0.80 9.54 -29.55
N SER A 228 1.26 9.11 -30.73
CA SER A 228 0.76 7.94 -31.48
C SER A 228 1.18 6.61 -30.85
N TYR A 229 1.06 6.47 -29.53
CA TYR A 229 1.37 5.22 -28.86
C TYR A 229 0.33 4.16 -29.23
N GLU A 230 0.81 2.97 -29.62
CA GLU A 230 -0.01 1.79 -29.87
C GLU A 230 -0.74 1.39 -28.57
N ASP A 231 -2.00 0.96 -28.66
CA ASP A 231 -2.82 0.60 -27.48
C ASP A 231 -2.09 -0.40 -26.56
N THR A 232 -1.30 -1.30 -27.15
CA THR A 232 -0.45 -2.26 -26.44
C THR A 232 0.61 -1.61 -25.55
N ALA A 233 1.17 -0.47 -25.95
CA ALA A 233 2.16 0.24 -25.16
C ALA A 233 1.53 1.00 -23.98
N LEU A 234 0.32 1.52 -24.14
CA LEU A 234 -0.45 2.13 -23.03
C LEU A 234 -0.84 1.07 -21.98
N ASP A 235 -1.20 -0.13 -22.42
CA ASP A 235 -1.48 -1.25 -21.51
C ASP A 235 -0.23 -1.71 -20.75
N GLN A 236 0.93 -1.80 -21.43
CA GLN A 236 2.21 -2.10 -20.76
C GLN A 236 2.57 -1.04 -19.72
N LEU A 237 2.37 0.25 -20.02
CA LEU A 237 2.58 1.34 -19.06
C LEU A 237 1.61 1.23 -17.88
N GLY A 238 0.33 0.93 -18.14
CA GLY A 238 -0.67 0.69 -17.11
C GLY A 238 -0.26 -0.40 -16.12
N LEU A 239 0.23 -1.52 -16.65
CA LEU A 239 0.73 -2.64 -15.83
C LEU A 239 1.95 -2.24 -14.99
N VAL A 240 2.92 -1.52 -15.58
CA VAL A 240 4.10 -1.03 -14.83
C VAL A 240 3.70 -0.05 -13.73
N VAL A 241 2.80 0.89 -14.03
CA VAL A 241 2.29 1.86 -13.05
C VAL A 241 1.52 1.15 -11.93
N SER A 242 0.70 0.15 -12.26
CA SER A 242 -0.01 -0.69 -11.29
C SER A 242 0.96 -1.37 -10.32
N ILE A 243 2.01 -2.01 -10.85
CA ILE A 243 3.05 -2.66 -10.03
C ILE A 243 3.76 -1.64 -9.15
N ALA A 244 4.13 -0.48 -9.70
CA ALA A 244 4.80 0.58 -8.96
C ALA A 244 3.94 1.12 -7.80
N ILE A 245 2.65 1.35 -8.03
CA ILE A 245 1.71 1.78 -6.97
C ILE A 245 1.56 0.70 -5.90
N ASN A 246 1.38 -0.57 -6.29
CA ASN A 246 1.28 -1.67 -5.34
C ASN A 246 2.54 -1.79 -4.47
N LEU A 247 3.73 -1.64 -5.06
CA LEU A 247 4.99 -1.64 -4.33
C LEU A 247 5.10 -0.43 -3.40
N MET A 248 4.72 0.76 -3.87
CA MET A 248 4.68 1.97 -3.05
C MET A 248 3.75 1.80 -1.83
N ILE A 249 2.58 1.20 -2.01
CA ILE A 249 1.64 0.92 -0.91
C ILE A 249 2.31 0.05 0.14
N VAL A 250 2.97 -1.04 -0.25
CA VAL A 250 3.66 -1.90 0.72
C VAL A 250 4.78 -1.13 1.43
N VAL A 251 5.62 -0.42 0.67
CA VAL A 251 6.77 0.32 1.21
C VAL A 251 6.36 1.45 2.16
N VAL A 252 5.20 2.09 1.95
CA VAL A 252 4.72 3.19 2.79
C VAL A 252 3.87 2.68 3.96
N PHE A 253 2.90 1.81 3.70
CA PHE A 253 1.94 1.39 4.71
C PHE A 253 2.50 0.35 5.67
N LEU A 254 3.42 -0.53 5.25
CA LEU A 254 3.99 -1.53 6.14
C LEU A 254 4.81 -0.90 7.29
N PRO A 255 5.78 0.00 7.03
CA PRO A 255 6.50 0.68 8.12
C PRO A 255 5.57 1.51 8.99
N LEU A 256 4.58 2.17 8.38
CA LEU A 256 3.61 2.98 9.11
C LEU A 256 2.78 2.12 10.07
N ILE A 257 2.33 0.93 9.66
CA ILE A 257 1.67 -0.04 10.55
C ILE A 257 2.62 -0.47 11.67
N LEU A 258 3.87 -0.83 11.36
CA LEU A 258 4.85 -1.22 12.39
C LEU A 258 5.06 -0.11 13.44
N LEU A 259 5.25 1.14 13.00
CA LEU A 259 5.37 2.29 13.91
C LEU A 259 4.14 2.43 14.81
N MET A 260 2.93 2.26 14.25
CA MET A 260 1.68 2.32 15.01
C MET A 260 1.51 1.19 16.01
N TRP A 261 2.12 0.03 15.76
CA TRP A 261 2.17 -1.09 16.71
C TRP A 261 3.26 -0.94 17.78
N GLY A 262 4.02 0.16 17.74
CA GLY A 262 5.03 0.49 18.75
C GLY A 262 6.45 0.01 18.41
N PHE A 263 6.70 -0.45 17.19
CA PHE A 263 8.07 -0.73 16.75
C PHE A 263 8.88 0.56 16.66
N GLN A 264 10.14 0.50 17.10
CA GLN A 264 11.01 1.67 17.04
C GLN A 264 11.50 1.90 15.61
N PRO A 265 11.72 3.16 15.17
CA PRO A 265 12.30 3.44 13.86
C PRO A 265 13.62 2.70 13.62
N GLY A 266 14.47 2.57 14.65
CA GLY A 266 15.73 1.83 14.57
C GLY A 266 15.55 0.33 14.30
N ASP A 267 14.49 -0.30 14.83
CA ASP A 267 14.19 -1.72 14.54
C ASP A 267 13.78 -1.90 13.07
N ILE A 268 12.95 -0.98 12.58
CA ILE A 268 12.46 -0.98 11.20
C ILE A 268 13.63 -0.73 10.23
N GLU A 269 14.50 0.23 10.54
CA GLU A 269 15.72 0.49 9.77
C GLU A 269 16.64 -0.73 9.76
N ALA A 270 16.90 -1.35 10.91
CA ALA A 270 17.74 -2.54 11.01
C ALA A 270 17.18 -3.71 10.17
N TRP A 271 15.86 -3.90 10.17
CA TRP A 271 15.21 -4.92 9.34
C TRP A 271 15.25 -4.57 7.85
N ALA A 272 15.05 -3.30 7.49
CA ALA A 272 15.19 -2.82 6.12
C ALA A 272 16.61 -3.02 5.61
N TYR A 273 17.63 -2.71 6.41
CA TYR A 273 19.03 -3.00 6.10
C TYR A 273 19.25 -4.50 5.91
N LYS A 274 18.77 -5.36 6.81
CA LYS A 274 18.88 -6.82 6.66
C LYS A 274 18.21 -7.35 5.38
N LEU A 275 17.05 -6.81 5.00
CA LEU A 275 16.38 -7.17 3.74
C LEU A 275 17.16 -6.67 2.52
N ALA A 276 17.75 -5.47 2.60
CA ALA A 276 18.52 -4.86 1.53
C ALA A 276 19.87 -5.56 1.32
N THR A 277 20.62 -5.83 2.40
CA THR A 277 21.94 -6.51 2.37
C THR A 277 21.80 -8.02 2.22
N GLY A 278 20.61 -8.57 2.50
CA GLY A 278 20.27 -9.96 2.33
C GLY A 278 20.50 -10.82 3.55
N VAL A 279 19.86 -11.99 3.51
CA VAL A 279 20.00 -13.05 4.52
C VAL A 279 20.78 -14.19 3.88
N SER A 280 21.89 -14.57 4.50
CA SER A 280 22.68 -15.73 4.11
C SER A 280 21.99 -17.01 4.59
N ILE A 281 21.60 -17.90 3.66
CA ILE A 281 21.14 -19.26 3.97
C ILE A 281 22.15 -20.21 3.33
N GLY A 282 23.03 -20.80 4.16
CA GLY A 282 24.15 -21.62 3.66
C GLY A 282 25.18 -20.77 2.91
N SER A 283 25.51 -21.13 1.68
CA SER A 283 26.42 -20.37 0.79
C SER A 283 25.71 -19.34 -0.09
N VAL A 284 24.37 -19.29 -0.07
CA VAL A 284 23.58 -18.39 -0.92
C VAL A 284 23.16 -17.18 -0.10
N THR A 285 23.58 -15.99 -0.54
CA THR A 285 23.13 -14.72 0.06
C THR A 285 22.02 -14.16 -0.81
N ILE A 286 20.77 -14.30 -0.35
CA ILE A 286 19.62 -13.73 -1.06
C ILE A 286 19.41 -12.32 -0.52
N SER A 287 19.73 -11.32 -1.34
CA SER A 287 19.50 -9.91 -1.03
C SER A 287 18.53 -9.28 -2.02
N PHE A 288 17.66 -8.40 -1.54
CA PHE A 288 16.74 -7.68 -2.43
C PHE A 288 17.49 -6.80 -3.41
N LEU A 289 18.55 -6.12 -2.93
CA LEU A 289 19.42 -5.31 -3.78
C LEU A 289 20.14 -6.17 -4.82
N GLY A 290 20.61 -7.36 -4.45
CA GLY A 290 21.20 -8.32 -5.38
C GLY A 290 20.21 -8.71 -6.47
N ILE A 291 19.01 -9.16 -6.11
CA ILE A 291 17.99 -9.53 -7.12
C ILE A 291 17.71 -8.36 -8.08
N LEU A 292 17.54 -7.15 -7.55
CA LEU A 292 17.30 -5.96 -8.38
C LEU A 292 18.50 -5.64 -9.28
N SER A 293 19.73 -5.69 -8.76
CA SER A 293 20.93 -5.48 -9.57
C SER A 293 21.07 -6.55 -10.64
N GLY A 294 20.74 -7.81 -10.34
CA GLY A 294 20.71 -8.90 -11.29
C GLY A 294 19.74 -8.67 -12.44
N ILE A 295 18.52 -8.22 -12.14
CA ILE A 295 17.51 -7.84 -13.15
C ILE A 295 18.02 -6.70 -14.02
N VAL A 296 18.59 -5.64 -13.42
CA VAL A 296 19.11 -4.48 -14.16
C VAL A 296 20.26 -4.89 -15.06
N VAL A 297 21.22 -5.67 -14.56
CA VAL A 297 22.37 -6.17 -15.32
C VAL A 297 21.92 -7.08 -16.46
N PHE A 298 20.95 -7.96 -16.22
CA PHE A 298 20.35 -8.78 -17.27
C PHE A 298 19.69 -7.92 -18.34
N ALA A 299 18.89 -6.92 -17.96
CA ALA A 299 18.22 -6.02 -18.88
C ALA A 299 19.24 -5.27 -19.76
N ILE A 300 20.30 -4.71 -19.16
CA ILE A 300 21.40 -4.06 -19.89
C ILE A 300 22.05 -5.04 -20.88
N GLY A 301 22.41 -6.25 -20.42
CA GLY A 301 23.01 -7.28 -21.28
C GLY A 301 22.08 -7.71 -22.42
N TYR A 302 20.78 -7.81 -22.17
CA TYR A 302 19.78 -8.11 -23.19
C TYR A 302 19.68 -7.02 -24.26
N PHE A 303 19.59 -5.74 -23.84
CA PHE A 303 19.55 -4.62 -24.77
C PHE A 303 20.84 -4.47 -25.57
N LEU A 304 22.00 -4.65 -24.94
CA LEU A 304 23.30 -4.69 -25.62
C LEU A 304 23.36 -5.81 -26.66
N THR A 305 22.86 -7.00 -26.32
CA THR A 305 22.79 -8.13 -27.25
C THR A 305 21.88 -7.81 -28.44
N ARG A 306 20.71 -7.22 -28.21
CA ARG A 306 19.78 -6.80 -29.28
C ARG A 306 20.38 -5.72 -30.17
N TRP A 307 21.06 -4.74 -29.57
CA TRP A 307 21.75 -3.68 -30.31
C TRP A 307 22.88 -4.25 -31.17
N PHE A 308 23.70 -5.13 -30.60
CA PHE A 308 24.79 -5.80 -31.31
C PHE A 308 24.27 -6.67 -32.46
N GLN A 309 23.19 -7.44 -32.25
CA GLN A 309 22.53 -8.19 -33.33
C GLN A 309 22.10 -7.26 -34.47
N GLY A 310 21.47 -6.14 -34.16
CA GLY A 310 21.02 -5.17 -35.17
C GLY A 310 22.19 -4.54 -35.94
N TRP A 311 23.26 -4.19 -35.24
CA TRP A 311 24.48 -3.68 -35.85
C TRP A 311 25.18 -4.71 -36.74
N LEU A 312 25.33 -5.94 -36.25
CA LEU A 312 25.95 -7.05 -36.98
C LEU A 312 25.17 -7.34 -38.28
N ASP A 313 23.85 -7.37 -38.17
CA ASP A 313 22.94 -7.62 -39.28
C ASP A 313 23.00 -6.48 -40.30
N GLY A 314 22.88 -5.22 -39.86
CA GLY A 314 22.76 -4.04 -40.72
C GLY A 314 24.08 -3.49 -41.30
N SER A 315 25.18 -3.55 -40.55
CA SER A 315 26.48 -3.01 -41.01
C SER A 315 27.37 -4.07 -41.60
N VAL A 316 27.56 -5.21 -40.92
CA VAL A 316 28.58 -6.19 -41.31
C VAL A 316 28.04 -7.15 -42.36
N MET A 317 26.91 -7.80 -42.07
CA MET A 317 26.35 -8.85 -42.93
C MET A 317 25.76 -8.28 -44.23
N ALA A 318 25.11 -7.11 -44.17
CA ALA A 318 24.58 -6.46 -45.36
C ALA A 318 25.67 -6.03 -46.36
N ARG A 319 26.87 -5.69 -45.87
CA ARG A 319 28.01 -5.32 -46.72
C ARG A 319 28.82 -6.53 -47.20
N GLY A 320 28.77 -7.64 -46.47
CA GLY A 320 29.57 -8.84 -46.74
C GLY A 320 29.02 -9.84 -47.77
N LYS A 321 27.85 -9.58 -48.40
CA LYS A 321 27.16 -10.53 -49.30
C LYS A 321 26.96 -11.94 -48.68
N VAL A 322 26.63 -12.00 -47.39
CA VAL A 322 26.38 -13.27 -46.69
C VAL A 322 25.01 -13.81 -47.08
N ASP A 323 24.93 -15.10 -47.44
CA ASP A 323 23.67 -15.77 -47.79
C ASP A 323 22.62 -15.67 -46.66
N ALA A 324 21.36 -15.55 -47.05
CA ALA A 324 20.25 -15.32 -46.11
C ALA A 324 20.14 -16.42 -45.03
N GLY A 325 20.42 -17.68 -45.39
CA GLY A 325 20.41 -18.81 -44.45
C GLY A 325 21.52 -18.71 -43.40
N VAL A 326 22.74 -18.38 -43.82
CA VAL A 326 23.89 -18.21 -42.92
C VAL A 326 23.70 -16.99 -42.02
N ARG A 327 23.19 -15.89 -42.57
CA ARG A 327 22.85 -14.66 -41.84
C ARG A 327 21.86 -14.93 -40.70
N ASN A 328 20.79 -15.68 -40.98
CA ASN A 328 19.78 -16.06 -39.98
C ASN A 328 20.37 -16.94 -38.86
N SER A 329 21.17 -17.95 -39.23
CA SER A 329 21.82 -18.85 -38.27
C SER A 329 22.80 -18.10 -37.35
N ILE A 330 23.61 -17.18 -37.89
CA ILE A 330 24.53 -16.38 -37.08
C ILE A 330 23.75 -15.45 -36.15
N ARG A 331 22.69 -14.78 -36.66
CA ARG A 331 21.86 -13.90 -35.84
C ARG A 331 21.21 -14.65 -34.67
N LEU A 332 20.67 -15.84 -34.91
CA LEU A 332 20.11 -16.72 -33.89
C LEU A 332 21.18 -17.20 -32.90
N GLY A 333 22.33 -17.67 -33.39
CA GLY A 333 23.43 -18.16 -32.55
C GLY A 333 24.00 -17.09 -31.63
N VAL A 334 24.34 -15.92 -32.18
CA VAL A 334 24.80 -14.76 -31.40
C VAL A 334 23.72 -14.30 -30.42
N GLY A 335 22.45 -14.38 -30.82
CA GLY A 335 21.35 -13.98 -29.95
C GLY A 335 21.14 -14.89 -28.76
N TYR A 336 21.09 -16.21 -28.97
CA TYR A 336 20.96 -17.15 -27.87
C TYR A 336 22.19 -17.12 -26.96
N ALA A 337 23.40 -17.04 -27.52
CA ALA A 337 24.62 -16.93 -26.73
C ALA A 337 24.65 -15.64 -25.91
N GLY A 338 24.32 -14.49 -26.50
CA GLY A 338 24.31 -13.20 -25.80
C GLY A 338 23.27 -13.14 -24.68
N VAL A 339 22.06 -13.67 -24.91
CA VAL A 339 21.02 -13.74 -23.88
C VAL A 339 21.43 -14.73 -22.77
N ALA A 340 22.05 -15.86 -23.10
CA ALA A 340 22.54 -16.81 -22.10
C ALA A 340 23.65 -16.19 -21.23
N ILE A 341 24.60 -15.47 -21.83
CA ILE A 341 25.64 -14.75 -21.10
C ILE A 341 25.03 -13.65 -20.23
N ALA A 342 24.11 -12.85 -20.76
CA ALA A 342 23.41 -11.83 -19.98
C ALA A 342 22.66 -12.45 -18.79
N GLY A 343 22.04 -13.62 -18.98
CA GLY A 343 21.40 -14.40 -17.92
C GLY A 343 22.37 -14.83 -16.83
N LEU A 344 23.50 -15.44 -17.20
CA LEU A 344 24.53 -15.85 -16.25
C LEU A 344 25.12 -14.66 -15.48
N VAL A 345 25.44 -13.57 -16.17
CA VAL A 345 25.97 -12.35 -15.52
C VAL A 345 24.91 -11.73 -14.60
N GLY A 346 23.63 -11.71 -15.00
CA GLY A 346 22.53 -11.24 -14.16
C GLY A 346 22.33 -12.10 -12.91
N ILE A 347 22.38 -13.42 -13.02
CA ILE A 347 22.29 -14.35 -11.89
C ILE A 347 23.49 -14.18 -10.94
N SER A 348 24.70 -14.00 -11.48
CA SER A 348 25.89 -13.71 -10.67
C SER A 348 25.78 -12.37 -9.94
N ALA A 349 25.31 -11.33 -10.63
CA ALA A 349 25.04 -10.01 -10.03
C ALA A 349 23.90 -10.05 -9.00
N ALA A 350 23.07 -11.10 -9.00
CA ALA A 350 22.09 -11.36 -7.96
C ALA A 350 22.67 -11.95 -6.67
N GLY A 351 23.97 -12.24 -6.64
CA GLY A 351 24.65 -12.83 -5.49
C GLY A 351 24.58 -14.36 -5.44
N ILE A 352 24.18 -15.00 -6.55
CA ILE A 352 24.14 -16.47 -6.67
C ILE A 352 25.49 -16.95 -7.22
N ASP A 353 26.14 -17.86 -6.49
CA ASP A 353 27.38 -18.48 -6.92
C ASP A 353 27.12 -19.47 -8.08
N LEU A 354 27.69 -19.14 -9.24
CA LEU A 354 27.56 -19.91 -10.47
C LEU A 354 28.74 -20.86 -10.72
N SER A 355 29.66 -21.02 -9.78
CA SER A 355 30.86 -21.84 -9.96
C SER A 355 30.54 -23.27 -10.44
N ASN A 356 29.48 -23.88 -9.90
CA ASN A 356 29.02 -25.21 -10.33
C ASN A 356 28.39 -25.22 -11.73
N LEU A 357 27.68 -24.15 -12.12
CA LEU A 357 27.10 -24.01 -13.45
C LEU A 357 28.16 -23.75 -14.52
N ALA A 358 29.20 -22.99 -14.19
CA ALA A 358 30.34 -22.74 -15.07
C ALA A 358 31.09 -24.04 -15.40
N LEU A 359 31.23 -24.93 -14.42
CA LEU A 359 31.80 -26.27 -14.60
C LEU A 359 30.98 -27.13 -15.59
N VAL A 360 29.66 -27.15 -15.44
CA VAL A 360 28.76 -27.90 -16.34
C VAL A 360 28.74 -27.30 -17.75
N ALA A 361 28.71 -25.98 -17.88
CA ALA A 361 28.76 -25.31 -19.17
C ALA A 361 30.09 -25.55 -19.91
N GLY A 362 31.21 -25.57 -19.17
CA GLY A 362 32.53 -25.93 -19.72
C GLY A 362 32.56 -27.36 -20.26
N ALA A 363 32.00 -28.32 -19.52
CA ALA A 363 31.90 -29.71 -19.96
C ALA A 363 31.00 -29.86 -21.21
N LEU A 364 29.86 -29.16 -21.25
CA LEU A 364 28.96 -29.14 -22.42
C LEU A 364 29.66 -28.53 -23.65
N SER A 365 30.39 -27.43 -23.49
CA SER A 365 31.12 -26.77 -24.58
C SER A 365 32.20 -27.68 -25.17
N LEU A 366 32.91 -28.44 -24.33
CA LEU A 366 33.85 -29.47 -24.78
C LEU A 366 33.14 -30.60 -25.52
N GLY A 367 32.00 -31.08 -25.00
CA GLY A 367 31.21 -32.13 -25.64
C GLY A 367 30.70 -31.75 -27.03
N ILE A 368 30.21 -30.51 -27.20
CA ILE A 368 29.81 -29.99 -28.51
C ILE A 368 31.03 -29.82 -29.43
N GLY A 369 32.15 -29.34 -28.89
CA GLY A 369 33.40 -29.19 -29.64
C GLY A 369 33.91 -30.51 -30.22
N PHE A 370 33.85 -31.60 -29.45
CA PHE A 370 34.20 -32.94 -29.93
C PHE A 370 33.16 -33.56 -30.88
N GLY A 371 31.89 -33.18 -30.79
CA GLY A 371 30.84 -33.67 -31.69
C GLY A 371 30.80 -32.97 -33.06
N LEU A 372 31.48 -31.84 -33.21
CA LEU A 372 31.57 -31.05 -34.44
C LEU A 372 32.92 -31.20 -35.18
N GLN A 373 33.93 -31.79 -34.53
CA GLN A 373 35.17 -32.27 -35.18
C GLN A 373 34.91 -33.59 -35.90
#